data_AF-A0A3D2QMF7-F1
#
_entry.id   AF-A0A3D2QMF7-F1
#
_cell.length_a   1.000
_cell.length_b   1.000
_cell.length_c   1.000
_cell.angle_alpha   90.00
_cell.angle_beta   90.00
_cell.angle_gamma   90.00
#
_symmetry.space_group_name_H-M   'P 1'
#
loop_
_entity.id
_entity.type
_entity.pdbx_description
1 polymer ?
#
loop_
_entity_poly.entity_id
_entity_poly.type
_entity_poly.pdbx_seq_one_letter_code
_entity_poly.pdbx_strand_id
1 'polypeptide(L)' 'MAAGELTVSIGIAQWSLDETPESLMEKADKALYQSKETGRNKLTVYREAKQSG' A
#
# COMPACT_ATOMS: atom_id res chain seq x y z
N MET A 1 -27.38 -19.16 7.90
CA MET A 1 -26.00 -18.74 8.26
C MET A 1 -25.61 -17.65 7.28
N ALA A 2 -25.36 -16.43 7.75
CA ALA A 2 -24.89 -15.35 6.88
C ALA A 2 -23.37 -15.51 6.71
N ALA A 3 -22.88 -15.57 5.47
CA ALA A 3 -21.45 -15.41 5.21
C ALA A 3 -21.07 -13.99 5.62
N GLY A 4 -20.03 -13.84 6.44
CA GLY A 4 -19.54 -12.52 6.87
C GLY A 4 -19.09 -11.65 5.67
N GLU A 5 -18.91 -10.35 5.91
CA GLU A 5 -18.45 -9.42 4.89
C GLU A 5 -16.99 -9.70 4.50
N LEU A 6 -16.77 -10.05 3.23
CA LEU A 6 -15.42 -10.18 2.67
C LEU A 6 -14.92 -8.79 2.29
N THR A 7 -13.76 -8.40 2.83
CA THR A 7 -13.13 -7.11 2.56
C THR A 7 -11.72 -7.31 2.02
N VAL A 8 -11.22 -6.29 1.31
CA VAL A 8 -9.85 -6.27 0.80
C VAL A 8 -9.08 -5.09 1.39
N SER A 9 -7.78 -5.27 1.52
CA SER A 9 -6.84 -4.19 1.85
C SER A 9 -5.93 -3.98 0.66
N ILE A 10 -5.61 -2.73 0.36
CA ILE A 10 -4.88 -2.36 -0.86
C ILE A 10 -3.72 -1.45 -0.47
N GLY A 11 -2.57 -1.67 -1.07
CA GLY A 11 -1.40 -0.78 -1.04
C GLY A 11 -1.18 -0.18 -2.42
N ILE A 12 -0.97 1.13 -2.46
CA ILE A 12 -0.79 1.88 -3.70
C ILE A 12 0.58 2.55 -3.65
N ALA A 13 1.37 2.44 -4.72
CA ALA A 13 2.61 3.18 -4.89
C ALA A 13 2.63 3.89 -6.24
N GLN A 14 3.27 5.06 -6.26
CA GLN A 14 3.49 5.82 -7.50
C GLN A 14 4.83 5.40 -8.10
N TRP A 15 4.83 5.17 -9.41
CA TRP A 15 6.05 4.94 -10.16
C TRP A 15 6.76 6.27 -10.45
N SER A 16 8.07 6.30 -10.22
CA SER A 16 8.99 7.39 -10.58
C SER A 16 9.96 6.96 -11.68
N LEU A 17 10.55 7.92 -12.39
CA LEU A 17 11.40 7.63 -13.55
C LEU A 17 12.68 6.84 -13.22
N ASP A 18 13.17 6.94 -11.98
CA ASP A 18 14.45 6.38 -11.54
C ASP A 18 14.31 5.06 -10.75
N GLU A 19 13.15 4.40 -10.79
CA GLU A 19 12.86 3.21 -10.00
C GLU A 19 12.47 1.99 -10.85
N THR A 20 12.88 0.84 -10.34
CA THR A 20 12.61 -0.47 -10.96
C THR A 20 11.20 -0.95 -10.64
N PRO A 21 10.61 -1.82 -11.47
CA PRO A 21 9.33 -2.44 -11.17
C PRO A 21 9.34 -3.22 -9.85
N GLU A 22 10.46 -3.87 -9.48
CA GLU A 22 10.57 -4.51 -8.16
C GLU A 22 10.48 -3.50 -7.02
N SER A 23 11.12 -2.34 -7.15
CA SER A 23 11.05 -1.27 -6.13
C SER A 23 9.63 -0.73 -5.99
N LEU A 24 8.92 -0.53 -7.11
CA LEU A 24 7.52 -0.12 -7.12
C LEU A 24 6.63 -1.16 -6.42
N MET A 25 6.85 -2.44 -6.70
CA MET A 25 6.12 -3.56 -6.08
C MET A 25 6.36 -3.59 -4.57
N GLU A 26 7.61 -3.40 -4.13
CA GLU A 26 7.97 -3.37 -2.70
C GLU A 26 7.33 -2.17 -1.98
N LYS A 27 7.29 -0.99 -2.61
CA LYS A 27 6.59 0.19 -2.08
C LYS A 27 5.08 -0.08 -1.91
N ALA A 28 4.45 -0.70 -2.91
CA ALA A 28 3.03 -1.06 -2.86
C ALA A 28 2.76 -2.11 -1.78
N ASP A 29 3.63 -3.12 -1.64
CA ASP A 29 3.50 -4.15 -0.60
C ASP A 29 3.66 -3.56 0.81
N LYS A 30 4.62 -2.64 1.02
CA LYS A 30 4.75 -1.91 2.30
C LYS A 30 3.47 -1.15 2.67
N ALA A 31 2.87 -0.46 1.71
CA ALA A 31 1.60 0.23 1.94
C ALA A 31 0.44 -0.75 2.22
N LEU A 32 0.41 -1.91 1.52
CA LEU A 32 -0.57 -2.96 1.77
C LEU A 32 -0.43 -3.53 3.19
N TYR A 33 0.81 -3.76 3.63
CA TYR A 33 1.11 -4.26 4.95
C TYR A 33 0.61 -3.29 6.03
N GLN A 34 0.83 -1.99 5.86
CA GLN A 34 0.30 -0.95 6.74
C GLN A 34 -1.24 -0.99 6.81
N SER A 35 -1.94 -1.19 5.69
CA SER A 35 -3.40 -1.39 5.68
C SER A 35 -3.81 -2.59 6.53
N LYS A 36 -3.06 -3.71 6.44
CA LYS A 36 -3.35 -4.94 7.17
C LYS A 36 -3.11 -4.81 8.69
N GLU A 37 -2.06 -4.11 9.10
CA GLU A 37 -1.72 -3.92 10.52
C GLU A 37 -2.62 -2.91 11.23
N THR A 38 -3.03 -1.86 10.54
CA THR A 38 -3.75 -0.73 11.16
C THR A 38 -5.28 -0.91 11.18
N GLY A 39 -5.81 -2.07 10.78
CA GLY A 39 -7.25 -2.36 10.87
C GLY A 39 -7.92 -2.97 9.63
N ARG A 40 -7.16 -3.31 8.57
CA ARG A 40 -7.66 -3.90 7.32
C ARG A 40 -8.74 -3.03 6.65
N ASN A 41 -9.47 -3.60 5.68
CA ASN A 41 -10.55 -2.98 4.90
C ASN A 41 -10.26 -1.51 4.50
N LYS A 42 -9.04 -1.24 4.05
CA LYS A 42 -8.60 0.11 3.73
C LYS A 42 -7.55 0.12 2.62
N LEU A 43 -7.40 1.30 2.04
CA LEU A 43 -6.37 1.64 1.08
C LEU A 43 -5.33 2.53 1.74
N THR A 44 -4.06 2.23 1.49
CA THR A 44 -2.93 3.03 1.96
C THR A 44 -2.06 3.38 0.77
N VAL A 45 -1.68 4.65 0.68
CA VAL A 45 -0.77 5.16 -0.35
C VAL A 45 0.61 5.25 0.25
N TYR A 46 1.58 4.60 -0.39
CA TYR A 46 2.99 4.74 -0.06
C TYR A 46 3.39 6.20 -0.26
N ARG A 47 3.84 6.83 0.82
CA ARG A 47 4.38 8.19 0.78
C ARG A 47 5.87 8.08 1.00
N GLU A 48 6.65 8.44 -0.02
CA GLU A 48 8.05 8.77 0.21
C GLU A 48 8.08 10.00 1.09
N ALA A 49 8.82 9.91 2.20
CA ALA A 49 9.14 11.07 2.99
C ALA A 49 9.94 12.01 2.07
N LYS A 50 9.26 12.94 1.40
CA LYS A 50 9.92 14.05 0.72
C LYS A 50 10.87 14.66 1.72
N GLN A 51 12.17 14.62 1.42
CA GLN A 51 13.11 15.57 1.98
C GLN A 51 12.56 16.95 1.60
N SER A 52 12.01 17.64 2.60
CA SER A 52 11.79 19.08 2.53
C SER A 52 13.14 19.71 2.24
N GLY A 53 13.25 20.34 1.07
CA GLY A 53 14.30 21.33 0.81
C GLY A 53 14.09 22.57 1.68
#